data_AF-A0A482Z7Z2-F1
#
_entry.id   AF-A0A482Z7Z2-F1
#
_cell.length_a   1.000
_cell.length_b   1.000
_cell.length_c   1.000
_cell.angle_alpha   90.00
_cell.angle_beta   90.00
_cell.angle_gamma   90.00
#
_symmetry.space_group_name_H-M   'P 1'
#
loop_
_entity.id
_entity.type
_entity.pdbx_description
1 polymer ?
#
loop_
_entity_poly.entity_id
_entity_poly.type
_entity_poly.pdbx_seq_one_letter_code
_entity_poly.pdbx_strand_id
1 'polypeptide(L)' 'MSNLLDLLKIESNELAVSFKKASIEGQGTPQEVSDRRETAVKKLLEKYFPFPFRIAKGNISDS' A
#
# COMPACT_ATOMS: atom_id res chain seq x y z
N MET A 1 -16.64 -3.93 18.81
CA MET A 1 -16.85 -4.05 17.35
C MET A 1 -16.75 -2.70 16.63
N SER A 2 -17.20 -1.58 17.24
CA SER A 2 -17.03 -0.20 16.71
C SER A 2 -15.57 0.19 16.45
N ASN A 3 -14.68 -0.07 17.42
CA ASN A 3 -13.30 0.41 17.38
C ASN A 3 -12.48 -0.15 16.21
N LEU A 4 -12.75 -1.38 15.77
CA LEU A 4 -12.04 -1.98 14.62
C LEU A 4 -12.38 -1.25 13.33
N LEU A 5 -13.67 -0.95 13.10
CA LEU A 5 -14.09 -0.22 11.91
C LEU A 5 -13.52 1.19 11.90
N ASP A 6 -13.43 1.84 13.06
CA ASP A 6 -12.85 3.18 13.17
C ASP A 6 -11.33 3.17 12.93
N LEU A 7 -10.61 2.16 13.41
CA LEU A 7 -9.20 1.95 13.08
C LEU A 7 -9.01 1.72 11.57
N LEU A 8 -9.83 0.89 10.95
CA LEU A 8 -9.75 0.63 9.50
C LEU A 8 -10.06 1.88 8.67
N LYS A 9 -10.99 2.74 9.11
CA LYS A 9 -11.23 4.04 8.47
C LYS A 9 -10.01 4.95 8.57
N ILE A 10 -9.36 5.01 9.73
CA ILE A 10 -8.13 5.79 9.91
C ILE A 10 -7.06 5.30 8.94
N GLU A 11 -6.80 3.99 8.89
CA GLU A 11 -5.81 3.44 7.97
C GLU A 11 -6.17 3.66 6.50
N SER A 12 -7.44 3.56 6.14
CA SER A 12 -7.91 3.89 4.78
C SER A 12 -7.63 5.35 4.43
N ASN A 13 -7.81 6.27 5.37
CA ASN A 13 -7.51 7.69 5.17
C ASN A 13 -6.01 7.94 5.05
N GLU A 14 -5.18 7.28 5.86
CA GLU A 14 -3.72 7.34 5.77
C GLU A 14 -3.20 6.84 4.41
N LEU A 15 -3.78 5.75 3.91
CA LEU A 15 -3.46 5.23 2.57
C LEU A 15 -3.85 6.22 1.48
N ALA A 16 -5.03 6.82 1.57
CA ALA A 16 -5.49 7.83 0.62
C ALA A 16 -4.58 9.08 0.61
N VAL A 17 -4.12 9.53 1.78
CA VAL A 17 -3.13 10.63 1.89
C VAL A 17 -1.80 10.23 1.24
N SER A 18 -1.34 8.99 1.49
CA SER A 18 -0.12 8.46 0.87
C SER A 18 -0.22 8.43 -0.66
N PHE A 19 -1.38 8.08 -1.21
CA PHE A 19 -1.61 8.11 -2.65
C PHE A 19 -1.63 9.53 -3.23
N LYS A 20 -2.23 10.50 -2.52
CA LYS A 20 -2.18 11.92 -2.92
C LYS A 20 -0.73 12.40 -2.95
N LYS A 21 0.05 12.09 -1.91
CA LYS A 21 1.48 12.40 -1.85
C LYS A 21 2.24 11.78 -3.02
N ALA A 22 2.05 10.49 -3.28
CA ALA A 22 2.66 9.80 -4.42
C ALA A 22 2.31 10.45 -5.77
N SER A 23 1.10 10.98 -5.91
CA SER A 23 0.65 11.65 -7.14
C SER A 23 1.30 13.02 -7.32
N ILE A 24 1.56 13.73 -6.22
CA ILE A 24 2.23 15.04 -6.23
C ILE A 24 3.74 14.85 -6.45
N GLU A 25 4.35 13.83 -5.85
CA GLU A 25 5.78 13.54 -5.98
C GLU A 25 6.14 12.92 -7.34
N GLY A 26 5.23 12.14 -7.93
CA GLY A 26 5.40 11.50 -9.23
C GLY A 26 5.10 12.41 -10.42
N GLN A 27 5.55 13.67 -10.40
CA GLN A 27 5.35 14.62 -11.53
C GLN A 27 6.04 14.16 -12.83
N GLY A 28 6.87 13.12 -12.79
CA GLY A 28 7.58 12.58 -13.95
C GLY A 28 6.69 11.76 -14.89
N THR A 29 6.01 10.70 -14.38
CA THR A 29 5.25 9.75 -15.21
C THR A 29 4.15 9.00 -14.43
N PRO A 30 3.13 8.44 -15.11
CA PRO A 30 2.16 7.54 -14.49
C PRO A 30 2.79 6.31 -13.83
N GLN A 31 3.90 5.80 -14.39
CA GLN A 31 4.64 4.65 -13.84
C GLN A 31 5.21 4.99 -12.46
N GLU A 32 5.84 6.15 -12.34
CA GLU A 32 6.39 6.67 -11.10
C GLU A 32 5.35 6.87 -10.00
N VAL A 33 4.13 7.29 -10.37
CA VAL A 33 3.00 7.38 -9.45
C VAL A 33 2.57 5.97 -9.02
N SER A 34 2.50 5.02 -9.96
CA SER A 34 2.15 3.61 -9.66
C SER A 34 3.14 2.98 -8.69
N ASP A 35 4.44 3.06 -8.97
CA ASP A 35 5.47 2.41 -8.14
C ASP A 35 5.48 2.96 -6.69
N ARG A 36 5.25 4.27 -6.53
CA ARG A 36 5.11 4.90 -5.21
C ARG A 36 3.84 4.46 -4.48
N ARG A 37 2.71 4.32 -5.19
CA ARG A 37 1.45 3.83 -4.60
C ARG A 37 1.53 2.35 -4.22
N GLU A 38 2.15 1.52 -5.05
CA GLU A 38 2.40 0.10 -4.77
C GLU A 38 3.22 -0.06 -3.48
N THR A 39 4.23 0.79 -3.29
CA THR A 39 5.03 0.82 -2.04
C THR A 39 4.17 1.14 -0.82
N ALA A 40 3.23 2.09 -0.93
CA ALA A 40 2.32 2.42 0.17
C ALA A 40 1.37 1.26 0.51
N VAL A 41 0.84 0.56 -0.50
CA VAL A 41 0.00 -0.63 -0.30
C VAL A 41 0.79 -1.76 0.34
N LYS A 42 2.00 -2.04 -0.14
CA LYS A 42 2.87 -3.07 0.44
C LYS A 42 3.08 -2.83 1.94
N LYS A 43 3.42 -1.61 2.35
CA LYS A 43 3.62 -1.25 3.77
C LYS A 43 2.38 -1.47 4.62
N LEU A 44 1.19 -1.18 4.07
CA LEU A 44 -0.07 -1.44 4.77
C LEU A 44 -0.24 -2.95 5.01
N LEU A 45 -0.08 -3.76 3.97
CA LEU A 45 -0.28 -5.20 4.07
C LEU A 45 0.76 -5.87 4.98
N GLU A 46 2.02 -5.40 5.00
CA GLU A 46 3.07 -5.92 5.88
C GLU A 46 2.69 -5.85 7.37
N LYS A 47 1.85 -4.90 7.78
CA LYS A 47 1.33 -4.83 9.16
C LYS A 47 0.44 -6.01 9.54
N TYR A 48 -0.33 -6.52 8.57
CA TYR A 48 -1.32 -7.58 8.76
C TYR A 48 -0.76 -8.98 8.50
N PHE A 49 0.35 -9.07 7.76
CA PHE A 49 1.02 -10.31 7.43
C PHE A 49 2.47 -10.27 7.94
N PRO A 50 2.67 -10.43 9.26
CA PRO A 50 4.01 -10.49 9.85
C PRO A 50 4.76 -11.76 9.43
N PHE A 51 6.01 -11.89 9.86
CA PHE A 51 6.81 -13.10 9.66
C PHE A 51 5.98 -14.38 10.00
N PRO A 52 5.98 -15.42 9.14
CA PRO A 52 6.91 -15.67 8.02
C PRO A 52 6.44 -15.15 6.65
N PHE A 53 5.32 -14.44 6.57
CA PHE A 53 4.78 -13.98 5.30
C PHE A 53 5.67 -12.91 4.66
N ARG A 54 5.75 -12.90 3.33
CA ARG A 54 6.49 -11.90 2.55
C ARG A 54 5.56 -11.28 1.51
N ILE A 55 5.57 -9.96 1.43
CA ILE A 55 4.80 -9.20 0.45
C ILE A 55 5.77 -8.59 -0.56
N ALA A 56 5.64 -8.99 -1.82
CA ALA A 56 6.50 -8.56 -2.90
C ALA A 56 5.71 -8.45 -4.21
N LYS A 57 6.18 -7.56 -5.10
CA LYS A 57 5.76 -7.51 -6.49
C LYS A 57 6.57 -8.57 -7.26
N GLY A 58 5.91 -9.39 -8.06
CA GLY A 58 6.59 -10.41 -8.84
C GLY A 58 5.64 -11.25 -9.68
N ASN A 59 6.21 -12.00 -10.62
CA ASN A 59 5.48 -13.00 -11.39
C ASN A 59 5.44 -14.32 -10.60
N ILE A 60 4.37 -15.08 -10.79
CA ILE A 60 4.24 -16.43 -10.27
C ILE A 60 4.40 -17.38 -11.46
N SER A 61 5.26 -18.38 -11.32
CA SER A 61 5.49 -19.44 -12.30
C SER A 61 5.29 -20.78 -11.63
N ASP A 62 4.59 -21.69 -12.31
CA ASP A 62 4.50 -23.10 -11.94
C ASP A 62 5.41 -23.97 -12.83
N SER A 63 5.48 -25.27 -12.50
CA SER A 63 6.30 -26.28 -13.16
C SER A 63 5.66 -26.84 -14.42
#